data_AF-A0A239SN21-F1
#
_entry.id   AF-A0A239SN21-F1
#
_cell.length_a   1.000
_cell.length_b   1.000
_cell.length_c   1.000
_cell.angle_alpha   90.00
_cell.angle_beta   90.00
_cell.angle_gamma   90.00
#
_symmetry.space_group_name_H-M   'P 1'
#
loop_
_entity.id
_entity.type
_entity.pdbx_description
1 polymer ?
#
loop_
_entity_poly.entity_id
_entity_poly.type
_entity_poly.pdbx_seq_one_letter_code
_entity_poly.pdbx_strand_id
1 'polypeptide(L)'
;MKKIFSDLLLLLKHYLNGSEQKHSTEKNTVNPDILTTINQALTSKSAVHVIYGSKNFTGHILRLDKDKSQLFLENFKGSITMIIDLQEIKRISILPPSLQRIVET
;
A
#
# COMPACT_ATOMS: atom_id res chain seq x y z
N MET A 1 -27.75 26.65 -10.52
CA MET A 1 -27.50 25.74 -9.39
C MET A 1 -27.55 24.24 -9.76
N LYS A 2 -28.41 23.78 -10.69
CA LYS A 2 -28.47 22.36 -11.07
C LYS A 2 -27.20 21.81 -11.74
N LYS A 3 -26.48 22.63 -12.53
CA LYS A 3 -25.22 22.25 -13.20
C LYS A 3 -24.15 21.76 -12.23
N ILE A 4 -23.93 22.54 -11.16
CA ILE A 4 -22.90 22.27 -10.16
C ILE A 4 -23.18 20.94 -9.43
N PHE A 5 -24.46 20.63 -9.18
CA PHE A 5 -24.86 19.38 -8.55
C PHE A 5 -24.68 18.18 -9.50
N SER A 6 -24.96 18.37 -10.79
CA SER A 6 -24.68 17.36 -11.81
C SER A 6 -23.18 17.11 -11.97
N ASP A 7 -22.37 18.16 -11.96
CA ASP A 7 -20.92 18.07 -12.07
C ASP A 7 -20.31 17.38 -10.84
N LEU A 8 -20.84 17.66 -9.65
CA LEU A 8 -20.46 16.98 -8.41
C LEU A 8 -20.88 15.51 -8.42
N LEU A 9 -22.09 15.19 -8.88
CA LEU A 9 -22.55 13.80 -9.03
C LEU A 9 -21.74 13.04 -10.06
N LEU A 10 -21.30 13.71 -11.13
CA LEU A 10 -20.42 13.13 -12.15
C LEU A 10 -19.05 12.80 -11.54
N LEU A 11 -18.49 13.73 -10.76
CA LEU A 11 -17.22 13.55 -10.06
C LEU A 11 -17.32 12.43 -9.01
N LEU A 12 -18.41 12.37 -8.26
CA LEU A 12 -18.63 11.34 -7.25
C LEU A 12 -18.82 9.96 -7.89
N LYS A 13 -19.56 9.88 -9.00
CA LYS A 13 -19.69 8.64 -9.78
C LYS A 13 -18.34 8.22 -10.34
N HIS A 14 -17.54 9.15 -10.87
CA HIS A 14 -16.19 8.86 -11.36
C HIS A 14 -15.26 8.35 -10.24
N TYR A 15 -15.40 8.89 -9.03
CA TYR A 15 -14.63 8.48 -7.86
C TYR A 15 -15.07 7.11 -7.32
N LEU A 16 -16.39 6.84 -7.26
CA LEU A 16 -16.95 5.57 -6.76
C LEU A 16 -16.82 4.43 -7.78
N ASN A 17 -16.88 4.71 -9.08
CA ASN A 17 -16.71 3.73 -10.15
C ASN A 17 -15.25 3.44 -10.50
N GLY A 18 -14.28 3.94 -9.72
CA GLY A 18 -12.85 3.58 -9.77
C GLY A 18 -12.38 3.09 -11.14
N SER A 19 -12.14 4.03 -12.08
CA SER A 19 -11.49 3.79 -13.37
C SER A 19 -11.80 2.44 -14.04
N GLU A 20 -12.99 2.29 -14.61
CA GLU A 20 -13.22 1.30 -15.68
C GLU A 20 -12.46 1.75 -16.95
N GLN A 21 -11.17 1.40 -17.04
CA GLN A 21 -10.48 1.26 -18.33
C GLN A 21 -10.26 -0.22 -18.60
N LYS A 22 -11.07 -0.76 -19.50
CA LYS A 22 -10.92 -2.10 -20.06
C LYS A 22 -9.65 -2.18 -20.92
N HIS A 23 -8.88 -3.23 -20.66
CA HIS A 23 -7.94 -3.95 -21.54
C HIS A 23 -7.02 -3.13 -22.45
N SER A 24 -5.71 -3.23 -22.18
CA SER A 24 -4.66 -3.79 -23.07
C SER A 24 -3.33 -3.04 -22.94
N THR A 25 -2.49 -3.55 -22.03
CA THR A 25 -1.03 -3.75 -22.17
C THR A 25 -0.52 -4.18 -20.80
N GLU A 26 0.15 -5.33 -20.73
CA GLU A 26 0.90 -5.76 -19.56
C GLU A 26 2.03 -4.76 -19.28
N LYS A 27 1.72 -3.66 -18.61
CA LYS A 27 2.68 -2.88 -17.84
C LYS A 27 2.40 -3.22 -16.39
N ASN A 28 3.38 -3.87 -15.75
CA ASN A 28 3.45 -4.13 -14.31
C ASN A 28 3.34 -2.82 -13.52
N THR A 29 2.12 -2.31 -13.42
CA THR A 29 1.84 -1.03 -12.78
C THR A 29 1.42 -1.38 -11.37
N VAL A 30 2.32 -1.12 -10.43
CA VAL A 30 2.07 -1.31 -9.00
C VAL A 30 0.78 -0.58 -8.64
N ASN A 31 -0.12 -1.24 -7.91
CA ASN A 31 -1.40 -0.65 -7.52
C ASN A 31 -1.16 0.68 -6.78
N PRO A 32 -1.78 1.81 -7.21
CA PRO A 32 -1.60 3.11 -6.57
C PRO A 32 -1.92 3.09 -5.07
N ASP A 33 -2.86 2.26 -4.63
CA ASP A 33 -3.24 2.10 -3.22
C ASP A 33 -2.11 1.49 -2.36
N ILE A 34 -1.28 0.63 -2.97
CA ILE A 34 -0.10 0.07 -2.29
C ILE A 34 0.92 1.19 -2.06
N LEU A 35 1.17 2.00 -3.08
CA LEU A 35 2.11 3.11 -3.01
C LEU A 35 1.68 4.18 -2.00
N THR A 36 0.39 4.54 -1.97
CA THR A 36 -0.13 5.50 -0.98
C THR A 36 0.05 4.98 0.45
N THR A 37 -0.26 3.71 0.68
CA THR A 37 -0.09 3.07 2.00
C THR A 37 1.38 3.01 2.42
N ILE A 38 2.30 2.66 1.51
CA ILE A 38 3.75 2.65 1.77
C ILE A 38 4.24 4.04 2.17
N ASN A 39 3.87 5.06 1.39
CA ASN A 39 4.26 6.44 1.68
C ASN A 39 3.72 6.91 3.03
N GLN A 40 2.45 6.61 3.30
CA GLN A 40 1.83 6.93 4.59
C GLN A 40 2.58 6.26 5.74
N ALA A 41 2.88 4.96 5.65
CA ALA A 41 3.59 4.22 6.68
C ALA A 41 5.04 4.72 6.90
N LEU A 42 5.74 5.12 5.84
CA LEU A 42 7.05 5.75 5.92
C LEU A 42 6.99 7.11 6.64
N THR A 43 6.00 7.94 6.31
CA THR A 43 5.81 9.26 6.93
C THR A 43 5.41 9.13 8.41
N SER A 44 4.49 8.22 8.72
CA SER A 44 3.97 8.03 10.09
C SER A 44 4.82 7.07 10.93
N LYS A 45 5.89 6.49 10.35
CA LYS A 45 6.72 5.43 10.97
C LYS A 45 5.89 4.31 11.59
N SER A 46 4.78 3.95 10.94
CA SER A 46 3.86 2.94 11.46
C SER A 46 4.23 1.55 10.95
N ALA A 47 4.08 0.54 11.79
CA ALA A 47 4.19 -0.85 11.37
C ALA A 47 3.13 -1.18 10.32
N VAL A 48 3.46 -2.12 9.44
CA VAL A 48 2.61 -2.61 8.37
C VAL A 48 2.50 -4.12 8.41
N HIS A 49 1.38 -4.63 7.94
CA HIS A 49 1.23 -6.01 7.55
C HIS A 49 1.20 -6.09 6.02
N VAL A 50 2.09 -6.90 5.46
CA VAL A 50 2.26 -7.07 4.01
C VAL A 50 1.94 -8.51 3.66
N ILE A 51 1.04 -8.70 2.71
CA ILE A 51 0.72 -10.00 2.11
C ILE A 51 1.30 -10.00 0.70
N TYR A 52 2.17 -10.96 0.42
CA TYR A 52 2.91 -11.04 -0.84
C TYR A 52 3.07 -12.50 -1.27
N GLY A 53 2.82 -12.80 -2.55
CA GLY A 53 2.80 -14.19 -3.01
C GLY A 53 1.90 -15.10 -2.14
N SER A 54 2.49 -16.10 -1.49
CA SER A 54 1.82 -16.99 -0.52
C SER A 54 2.23 -16.74 0.94
N LYS A 55 2.98 -15.65 1.20
CA LYS A 55 3.57 -15.32 2.50
C LYS A 55 2.99 -14.02 3.05
N ASN A 56 3.28 -13.78 4.31
CA ASN A 56 2.97 -12.52 4.97
C ASN A 56 4.13 -12.08 5.88
N PHE A 57 4.18 -10.79 6.15
CA PHE A 57 5.16 -10.19 7.05
C PHE A 57 4.53 -9.04 7.82
N THR A 58 4.89 -8.90 9.10
CA THR A 58 4.51 -7.76 9.93
C THR A 58 5.76 -7.10 10.48
N GLY A 59 5.88 -5.79 10.32
CA GLY A 59 7.02 -5.02 10.83
C GLY A 59 7.02 -3.59 10.29
N HIS A 60 8.16 -2.93 10.32
CA HIS A 60 8.28 -1.55 9.84
C HIS A 60 8.84 -1.50 8.43
N ILE A 61 8.46 -0.46 7.68
CA ILE A 61 9.09 -0.16 6.39
C ILE A 61 10.35 0.65 6.67
N LEU A 62 11.49 0.09 6.28
CA LEU A 62 12.77 0.82 6.35
C LEU A 62 12.89 1.80 5.19
N ARG A 63 12.65 1.34 3.97
CA ARG A 63 12.74 2.16 2.75
C ARG A 63 12.09 1.49 1.54
N LEU A 64 11.83 2.31 0.52
CA LEU A 64 11.44 1.88 -0.81
C LEU A 64 12.55 2.23 -1.82
N ASP A 65 13.08 1.22 -2.52
CA ASP A 65 13.94 1.38 -3.69
C ASP A 65 13.04 1.53 -4.93
N LYS A 66 12.93 2.76 -5.44
CA LYS A 66 12.07 3.08 -6.60
C LYS A 66 12.65 2.58 -7.91
N ASP A 67 13.97 2.47 -8.02
CA ASP A 67 14.63 2.03 -9.24
C ASP A 67 14.41 0.54 -9.46
N LYS A 68 14.45 -0.23 -8.37
CA LYS A 68 14.24 -1.69 -8.39
C LYS A 68 12.82 -2.11 -8.06
N SER A 69 11.94 -1.16 -7.68
CA SER A 69 10.60 -1.45 -7.16
C SER A 69 10.61 -2.45 -5.99
N GLN A 70 11.54 -2.27 -5.04
CA GLN A 70 11.71 -3.17 -3.90
C GLN A 70 11.44 -2.47 -2.56
N LEU A 71 10.65 -3.12 -1.71
CA LEU A 71 10.32 -2.68 -0.36
C LEU A 71 11.21 -3.39 0.65
N PHE A 72 11.93 -2.62 1.46
CA PHE A 72 12.77 -3.12 2.55
C PHE A 72 12.02 -3.02 3.86
N LEU A 73 11.91 -4.14 4.56
CA LEU A 73 11.17 -4.27 5.80
C LEU A 73 12.09 -4.74 6.93
N GLU A 74 11.88 -4.15 8.10
CA GLU A 74 12.53 -4.53 9.34
C GLU A 74 11.51 -5.12 10.32
N ASN A 75 11.98 -6.03 11.16
CA ASN A 75 11.17 -6.52 12.27
C ASN A 75 11.04 -5.46 13.38
N PHE A 76 10.25 -5.73 14.41
CA PHE A 76 10.08 -4.82 15.55
C PHE A 76 11.37 -4.59 16.37
N LYS A 77 12.41 -5.41 16.17
CA LYS A 77 13.74 -5.25 16.80
C LYS A 77 14.69 -4.41 15.94
N GLY A 78 14.25 -3.84 14.82
CA GLY A 78 15.06 -2.98 13.94
C GLY A 78 16.05 -3.73 13.05
N SER A 79 15.93 -5.06 12.92
CA SER A 79 16.77 -5.83 11.99
C SER A 79 16.06 -5.98 10.64
N ILE A 80 16.76 -5.66 9.54
CA ILE A 80 16.27 -5.92 8.18
C ILE A 80 15.99 -7.42 8.07
N THR A 81 14.73 -7.75 7.76
CA THR A 81 14.27 -9.13 7.78
C THR A 81 13.70 -9.55 6.43
N MET A 82 13.22 -8.61 5.61
CA MET A 82 12.59 -8.94 4.33
C MET A 82 12.80 -7.87 3.27
N ILE A 83 13.00 -8.31 2.03
CA ILE A 83 12.98 -7.48 0.82
C ILE A 83 11.89 -8.07 -0.09
N ILE A 84 10.92 -7.25 -0.50
CA ILE A 84 9.77 -7.70 -1.29
C ILE A 84 9.68 -6.86 -2.57
N ASP A 85 9.52 -7.49 -3.72
CA ASP A 85 9.20 -6.78 -4.96
C ASP A 85 7.76 -6.25 -4.87
N LEU A 86 7.56 -4.97 -5.22
CA LEU A 86 6.24 -4.35 -5.20
C LEU A 86 5.20 -5.09 -6.06
N GLN A 87 5.64 -5.80 -7.11
CA GLN A 87 4.75 -6.60 -7.97
C GLN A 87 4.23 -7.86 -7.28
N GLU A 88 4.95 -8.39 -6.29
CA GLU A 88 4.52 -9.57 -5.53
C GLU A 88 3.53 -9.22 -4.41
N ILE A 89 3.42 -7.93 -4.05
CA ILE A 89 2.53 -7.46 -3.00
C ILE A 89 1.08 -7.55 -3.47
N LYS A 90 0.31 -8.38 -2.77
CA LYS A 90 -1.14 -8.52 -2.98
C LYS A 90 -1.92 -7.49 -2.17
N ARG A 91 -1.44 -7.19 -0.95
CA ARG A 91 -2.07 -6.22 -0.04
C ARG A 91 -1.06 -5.69 0.97
N ILE A 92 -1.19 -4.42 1.32
CA ILE A 92 -0.50 -3.80 2.44
C ILE A 92 -1.52 -3.09 3.32
N SER A 93 -1.32 -3.10 4.64
CA SER A 93 -2.19 -2.41 5.57
C SER A 93 -1.38 -1.92 6.77
N ILE A 94 -1.69 -0.71 7.24
CA ILE A 94 -1.06 -0.15 8.44
C ILE A 94 -1.61 -0.88 9.66
N LEU A 95 -0.71 -1.28 10.55
CA LEU A 95 -1.05 -1.95 11.79
C LEU A 95 -1.49 -0.91 12.83
N PRO A 96 -2.69 -1.03 13.40
CA PRO A 96 -3.13 -0.17 14.50
C PRO A 96 -2.13 -0.24 15.68
N PRO A 97 -1.83 0.89 16.36
CA PRO A 97 -0.91 0.91 17.49
C PRO A 97 -1.26 -0.06 18.62
N SER A 98 -2.55 -0.35 18.80
CA SER A 98 -3.05 -1.30 19.79
C SER A 98 -2.58 -2.74 19.54
N LEU A 99 -2.35 -3.12 18.27
CA LEU A 99 -1.93 -4.47 17.89
C LEU A 99 -0.41 -4.63 17.85
N GLN A 100 0.37 -3.53 17.79
CA GLN A 100 1.84 -3.59 17.80
C GLN A 100 2.35 -4.22 19.09
N ARG A 101 1.77 -3.85 20.24
CA ARG A 101 2.15 -4.38 21.57
C ARG A 101 2.01 -5.91 21.69
N ILE A 102 1.09 -6.51 20.94
CA ILE A 102 0.83 -7.96 20.99
C ILE A 102 1.90 -8.74 20.20
N VAL A 103 2.44 -8.16 19.13
CA VAL A 103 3.42 -8.81 18.25
C VAL A 103 4.86 -8.70 18.80
N GLU A 104 5.09 -7.76 19.72
CA GLU A 104 6.39 -7.56 20.39
C GLU A 104 6.63 -8.48 21.61
N THR A 105 5.60 -9.19 22.10
CA THR A 105 5.68 -10.10 23.26
C THR A 105 5.98 -11.53 22.81
#